data_AF-A0A353LTK9-F1
#
_entry.id   AF-A0A353LTK9-F1
#
_cell.length_a   1.000
_cell.length_b   1.000
_cell.length_c   1.000
_cell.angle_alpha   90.00
_cell.angle_beta   90.00
_cell.angle_gamma   90.00
#
_symmetry.space_group_name_H-M   'P 1'
#
loop_
_entity.id
_entity.type
_entity.pdbx_description
1 polymer ?
#
loop_
_entity_poly.entity_id
_entity_poly.type
_entity_poly.pdbx_seq_one_letter_code
_entity_poly.pdbx_strand_id
1 'polypeptide(L)'
;VGYDMLVMVRPNPMAPKLEHEIAGNTLTLRNTGNTNIMVGIANQCRAPDDCEEIAIGRLYAGNKIVAKLPLANTPVEFTARIGDEFRS
;
A
#
# COMPACT_ATOMS: atom_id res chain seq x y z
N VAL A 1 -18.18 -18.34 22.03
CA VAL A 1 -17.53 -17.25 21.29
C VAL A 1 -16.24 -17.80 20.71
N GLY A 2 -15.94 -17.52 19.44
CA GLY A 2 -14.69 -17.90 18.77
C GLY A 2 -14.04 -16.66 18.16
N TYR A 3 -12.72 -16.67 18.02
CA TYR A 3 -11.93 -15.56 17.48
C TYR A 3 -11.04 -16.07 16.36
N ASP A 4 -10.95 -15.29 15.28
CA ASP A 4 -9.95 -15.49 14.25
C ASP A 4 -8.67 -14.75 14.61
N MET A 5 -7.53 -15.42 14.50
CA MET A 5 -6.21 -14.84 14.74
C MET A 5 -5.36 -14.92 13.49
N LEU A 6 -4.74 -13.79 13.12
CA LEU A 6 -3.76 -13.72 12.05
C LEU A 6 -2.36 -13.52 12.66
N VAL A 7 -1.48 -14.49 12.47
CA VAL A 7 -0.09 -14.44 12.95
C VAL A 7 0.87 -14.30 11.77
N MET A 8 1.84 -13.38 11.87
CA MET A 8 2.86 -13.15 10.85
C MET A 8 4.25 -13.35 11.43
N VAL A 9 4.96 -14.35 10.92
CA VAL A 9 6.38 -14.57 11.25
C VAL A 9 7.23 -13.73 10.29
N ARG A 10 8.07 -12.85 10.84
CA ARG A 10 8.92 -11.93 10.06
C ARG A 10 10.30 -12.56 9.81
N PRO A 11 10.87 -12.44 8.58
CA PRO A 11 12.24 -12.88 8.32
C PRO A 11 13.25 -12.05 9.09
N ASN A 12 14.41 -12.64 9.39
CA ASN A 12 15.57 -11.93 9.90
C ASN A 12 16.78 -12.21 8.97
N PRO A 13 17.32 -11.21 8.25
CA PRO A 13 16.93 -9.80 8.27
C PRO A 13 15.65 -9.52 7.47
N MET A 14 14.90 -8.50 7.89
CA MET A 14 13.83 -7.93 7.07
C MET A 14 14.42 -7.07 5.95
N ALA A 15 13.91 -7.28 4.73
CA ALA A 15 14.25 -6.54 3.53
C ALA A 15 12.95 -6.12 2.82
N PRO A 16 12.23 -5.09 3.33
CA PRO A 16 11.05 -4.56 2.67
C PRO A 16 11.43 -3.81 1.39
N LYS A 17 10.63 -3.98 0.33
CA LYS A 17 10.81 -3.23 -0.92
C LYS A 17 9.46 -3.06 -1.61
N LEU A 18 9.02 -1.80 -1.72
CA LEU A 18 7.78 -1.42 -2.40
C LEU A 18 8.14 -0.68 -3.69
N GLU A 19 7.68 -1.22 -4.81
CA GLU A 19 7.75 -0.58 -6.11
C GLU A 19 6.35 -0.12 -6.50
N HIS A 20 6.27 1.02 -7.18
CA HIS A 20 5.01 1.59 -7.64
C HIS A 20 5.10 2.04 -9.09
N GLU A 21 3.98 1.98 -9.80
CA GLU A 21 3.83 2.46 -11.16
C GLU A 21 2.45 3.08 -11.32
N ILE A 22 2.38 4.26 -11.93
CA ILE A 22 1.12 4.91 -12.29
C ILE A 22 1.05 4.98 -13.81
N ALA A 23 0.02 4.35 -14.38
CA ALA A 23 -0.29 4.40 -15.80
C ALA A 23 -1.74 4.87 -15.99
N GLY A 24 -1.92 6.09 -16.49
CA GLY A 24 -3.24 6.71 -16.64
C GLY A 24 -3.93 6.90 -15.28
N ASN A 25 -4.97 6.12 -15.03
CA ASN A 25 -5.74 6.12 -13.77
C ASN A 25 -5.56 4.80 -12.99
N THR A 26 -4.45 4.12 -13.17
CA THR A 26 -4.17 2.84 -12.51
C THR A 26 -2.87 2.93 -11.73
N LEU A 27 -2.94 2.68 -10.43
CA LEU A 27 -1.79 2.51 -9.55
C LEU A 27 -1.51 1.01 -9.41
N THR A 28 -0.30 0.59 -9.77
CA THR A 28 0.21 -0.75 -9.50
C THR A 28 1.25 -0.68 -8.40
N LEU A 29 1.05 -1.45 -7.33
CA LEU A 29 2.00 -1.60 -6.23
C LEU A 29 2.54 -3.02 -6.21
N ARG A 30 3.85 -3.17 -6.04
CA ARG A 30 4.54 -4.48 -6.03
C ARG A 30 5.45 -4.55 -4.81
N ASN A 31 5.34 -5.63 -4.05
CA ASN A 31 6.26 -5.90 -2.96
C ASN A 31 7.34 -6.86 -3.44
N THR A 32 8.50 -6.32 -3.82
CA THR A 32 9.66 -7.09 -4.26
C THR A 32 10.64 -7.40 -3.11
N GLY A 33 10.21 -7.17 -1.86
CA GLY A 33 10.94 -7.50 -0.65
C GLY A 33 10.62 -8.89 -0.10
N ASN A 34 11.08 -9.17 1.12
CA ASN A 34 10.88 -10.47 1.79
C ASN A 34 9.86 -10.46 2.94
N THR A 35 9.26 -9.31 3.26
CA THR A 35 8.29 -9.13 4.35
C THR A 35 7.01 -8.48 3.84
N ASN A 36 5.91 -8.63 4.59
CA ASN A 36 4.64 -7.99 4.21
C ASN A 36 4.66 -6.48 4.48
N ILE A 37 3.89 -5.73 3.68
CA ILE A 37 3.77 -4.28 3.77
C ILE A 37 2.28 -3.96 3.90
N MET A 38 1.89 -3.20 4.93
CA MET A 38 0.55 -2.63 5.00
C MET A 38 0.57 -1.29 4.26
N VAL A 39 -0.08 -1.22 3.11
CA VAL A 39 -0.32 0.04 2.42
C VAL A 39 -1.65 0.56 2.96
N GLY A 40 -1.60 1.75 3.56
CA GLY A 40 -2.76 2.38 4.18
C GLY A 40 -3.76 2.89 3.15
N ILE A 41 -4.34 4.03 3.47
CA ILE A 41 -5.19 4.77 2.54
C ILE A 41 -4.28 5.58 1.61
N ALA A 42 -4.58 5.52 0.32
CA ALA A 42 -4.02 6.45 -0.66
C ALA A 42 -5.02 7.58 -0.92
N ASN A 43 -4.54 8.81 -1.03
CA ASN A 43 -5.37 9.99 -1.25
C ASN A 43 -5.05 10.62 -2.61
N GLN A 44 -6.10 11.03 -3.32
CA GLN A 44 -5.96 11.94 -4.46
C GLN A 44 -6.82 13.17 -4.25
N CYS A 45 -6.20 14.35 -4.31
CA CYS A 45 -6.87 15.62 -4.05
C CYS A 45 -6.90 16.48 -5.32
N ARG A 46 -8.09 16.95 -5.73
CA ARG A 46 -8.21 18.00 -6.76
C ARG A 46 -7.94 19.39 -6.17
N ALA A 47 -8.33 19.57 -4.92
CA ALA A 47 -8.12 20.76 -4.10
C ALA A 47 -7.90 20.31 -2.63
N PRO A 48 -7.40 21.18 -1.74
CA PRO A 48 -7.09 20.80 -0.35
C PRO A 48 -8.26 20.15 0.41
N ASP A 49 -9.49 20.54 0.10
CA ASP A 49 -10.70 20.04 0.76
C ASP A 49 -11.51 19.05 -0.11
N ASP A 50 -10.98 18.64 -1.27
CA ASP A 50 -11.63 17.73 -2.21
C ASP A 50 -10.68 16.56 -2.55
N CYS A 51 -10.62 15.62 -1.61
CA CYS A 51 -9.79 14.43 -1.66
C CYS A 51 -10.64 13.16 -1.71
N GLU A 52 -10.22 12.21 -2.54
CA GLU A 52 -10.79 10.87 -2.61
C GLU A 52 -9.83 9.85 -2.01
N GLU A 53 -10.36 9.01 -1.11
CA GLU A 53 -9.62 7.95 -0.43
C GLU A 53 -9.70 6.63 -1.22
N ILE A 54 -8.57 5.95 -1.34
CA ILE A 54 -8.43 4.67 -2.01
C ILE A 54 -7.85 3.68 -1.00
N ALA A 55 -8.70 2.74 -0.56
CA ALA A 55 -8.27 1.67 0.34
C ALA A 55 -7.45 0.62 -0.45
N ILE A 56 -6.21 0.37 -0.03
CA ILE A 56 -5.30 -0.58 -0.68
C ILE A 56 -5.16 -1.86 0.16
N GLY A 57 -4.65 -1.74 1.38
CA GLY A 57 -4.50 -2.86 2.30
C GLY A 57 -3.14 -3.56 2.24
N ARG A 58 -3.12 -4.83 2.65
CA ARG A 58 -1.87 -5.56 2.89
C ARG A 58 -1.32 -6.20 1.62
N LEU A 59 -0.05 -5.92 1.35
CA LEU A 59 0.72 -6.46 0.23
C LEU A 59 1.80 -7.43 0.72
N TYR A 60 1.58 -8.72 0.50
CA TYR A 60 2.55 -9.78 0.82
C TYR A 60 3.76 -9.76 -0.14
N ALA A 61 4.90 -10.28 0.32
CA ALA A 61 6.11 -10.41 -0.49
C ALA A 61 5.83 -11.20 -1.78
N GLY A 62 6.33 -10.70 -2.91
CA GLY A 62 6.12 -11.27 -4.24
C GLY A 62 4.77 -10.91 -4.89
N ASN A 63 3.82 -10.34 -4.14
CA ASN A 63 2.50 -10.00 -4.68
C ASN A 63 2.47 -8.59 -5.28
N LYS A 64 1.41 -8.33 -6.05
CA LYS A 64 1.03 -7.01 -6.55
C LYS A 64 -0.43 -6.69 -6.22
N ILE A 65 -0.72 -5.42 -6.02
CA ILE A 65 -2.08 -4.88 -5.96
C ILE A 65 -2.23 -3.86 -7.09
N VAL A 66 -3.40 -3.86 -7.72
CA VAL A 66 -3.78 -2.88 -8.74
C VAL A 66 -4.98 -2.12 -8.20
N ALA A 67 -4.83 -0.81 -8.03
CA ALA A 67 -5.87 0.08 -7.56
C ALA A 67 -6.27 1.05 -8.69
N LYS A 68 -7.58 1.26 -8.84
CA LYS A 68 -8.10 2.27 -9.75
C LYS A 68 -8.07 3.63 -9.05
N LEU A 69 -7.43 4.59 -9.69
CA LEU A 69 -7.38 5.97 -9.25
C LEU A 69 -8.61 6.72 -9.80
N PRO A 70 -9.37 7.43 -8.95
CA PRO A 70 -10.50 8.23 -9.41
C PRO A 70 -10.10 9.42 -10.29
N LEU A 71 -8.92 10.00 -10.03
CA LEU A 71 -8.45 11.22 -10.68
C LEU A 71 -7.24 10.90 -11.57
N ALA A 72 -7.39 11.11 -12.88
CA ALA A 72 -6.31 10.92 -13.84
C ALA A 72 -5.28 12.06 -13.76
N ASN A 73 -3.99 11.74 -13.87
CA ASN A 73 -2.88 12.71 -13.82
C ASN A 73 -2.80 13.55 -12.55
N THR A 74 -3.45 13.10 -11.47
CA THR A 74 -3.38 13.74 -10.15
C THR A 74 -2.39 12.97 -9.26
N PRO A 75 -1.51 13.66 -8.50
CA PRO A 75 -0.63 13.00 -7.54
C PRO A 75 -1.40 12.09 -6.59
N VAL A 76 -0.78 10.97 -6.23
CA VAL A 76 -1.31 10.03 -5.24
C VAL A 76 -0.35 10.04 -4.06
N GLU A 77 -0.87 10.31 -2.87
CA GLU A 77 -0.11 10.19 -1.63
C GLU A 77 -0.59 8.96 -0.87
N PHE A 78 0.33 8.14 -0.37
CA PHE A 78 -0.03 6.98 0.42
C PHE A 78 1.01 6.72 1.51
N THR A 79 0.56 6.09 2.60
CA THR A 79 1.45 5.66 3.68
C THR A 79 1.66 4.16 3.64
N ALA A 80 2.90 3.73 3.89
CA ALA A 80 3.24 2.32 3.99
C ALA A 80 3.82 2.00 5.37
N ARG A 81 3.39 0.88 5.96
CA ARG A 81 3.91 0.37 7.23
C ARG A 81 4.53 -0.99 7.03
N ILE A 82 5.74 -1.16 7.56
CA ILE A 82 6.49 -2.42 7.49
C ILE A 82 6.64 -2.93 8.92
N GLY A 83 5.92 -4.00 9.26
CA GLY A 83 5.88 -4.45 10.65
C GLY A 83 5.35 -3.34 11.57
N ASP A 84 6.06 -3.05 12.65
CA ASP A 84 5.72 -2.00 13.62
C ASP A 84 6.42 -0.66 13.30
N GLU A 85 7.14 -0.57 12.18
CA GLU A 85 7.89 0.60 11.75
C GLU A 85 7.12 1.37 10.66
N PHE A 86 6.94 2.68 10.87
CA PHE A 86 6.42 3.60 9.87
C PHE A 86 7.53 4.01 8.89
N ARG A 87 7.23 4.02 7.58
CA ARG A 87 8.08 4.66 6.56
C ARG A 87 7.19 5.56 5.69
N SER A 88 7.48 6.85 5.70
CA SER A 88 6.85 7.90 4.89
C SER A 88 7.65 8.15 3.62
#